data_AF-A0A849DZK6-F1
#
_entry.id   AF-A0A849DZK6-F1
#
_cell.length_a   1.000
_cell.length_b   1.000
_cell.length_c   1.000
_cell.angle_alpha   90.00
_cell.angle_beta   90.00
_cell.angle_gamma   90.00
#
_symmetry.space_group_name_H-M   'P 1'
#
loop_
_entity.id
_entity.type
_entity.pdbx_description
1 polymer ?
#
loop_
_entity_poly.entity_id
_entity_poly.type
_entity_poly.pdbx_seq_one_letter_code
_entity_poly.pdbx_strand_id
1 'polypeptide(L)'
;KAVLDYVSNQIHYVSDPLDGFEHAKDPINTLISTGGDCEDQTLLLCSLLESVGVKTYIAFTDDHVFALVPLEGDYDKLNALPAVYIENEPCYALDPSDPNAVIGRTSANPRQIGRVFNVRRKAIVEFSLTNQR
;
A
#
# COMPACT_ATOMS: atom_id res chain seq x y z
N LYS A 1 -4.05 -4.58 -10.91
CA LYS A 1 -5.01 -5.53 -10.26
C LYS A 1 -4.38 -6.90 -10.06
N ALA A 2 -3.91 -7.61 -11.10
CA ALA A 2 -3.30 -8.94 -10.94
C ALA A 2 -2.19 -9.05 -9.86
N VAL A 3 -1.27 -8.07 -9.76
CA VAL A 3 -0.22 -8.09 -8.72
C VAL A 3 -0.81 -7.92 -7.31
N LEU A 4 -1.80 -7.03 -7.15
CA LEU A 4 -2.52 -6.87 -5.88
C LEU A 4 -3.18 -8.19 -5.47
N ASP A 5 -3.90 -8.82 -6.41
CA ASP A 5 -4.57 -10.10 -6.17
C ASP A 5 -3.60 -11.21 -5.84
N TYR A 6 -2.42 -11.22 -6.47
CA TYR A 6 -1.39 -12.19 -6.14
C TYR A 6 -0.94 -12.03 -4.69
N VAL A 7 -0.55 -10.82 -4.27
CA VAL A 7 -0.08 -10.60 -2.90
C VAL A 7 -1.19 -10.89 -1.89
N SER A 8 -2.39 -10.35 -2.10
CA SER A 8 -3.50 -10.47 -1.13
C SER A 8 -4.05 -11.89 -0.98
N ASN A 9 -3.85 -12.76 -1.98
CA ASN A 9 -4.37 -14.14 -1.93
C ASN A 9 -3.29 -15.20 -1.72
N GLN A 10 -2.01 -14.89 -1.99
CA GLN A 10 -0.92 -15.88 -1.91
C GLN A 10 0.02 -15.64 -0.72
N ILE A 11 -0.02 -14.47 -0.10
CA ILE A 11 0.76 -14.16 1.11
C ILE A 11 -0.18 -14.22 2.30
N HIS A 12 0.09 -15.15 3.21
CA HIS A 12 -0.72 -15.35 4.40
C HIS A 12 -0.45 -14.24 5.42
N TYR A 13 -1.52 -13.67 5.97
CA TYR A 13 -1.38 -12.73 7.07
C TYR A 13 -0.82 -13.45 8.31
N VAL A 14 0.35 -13.02 8.77
CA VAL A 14 1.02 -13.54 9.95
C VAL A 14 1.47 -12.35 10.77
N SER A 15 0.83 -12.10 11.91
CA SER A 15 1.22 -11.04 12.84
C SER A 15 2.61 -11.27 13.39
N ASP A 16 3.27 -10.15 13.64
CA ASP A 16 4.50 -10.13 14.43
C ASP A 16 4.35 -10.72 15.84
N PRO A 17 5.48 -11.16 16.44
CA PRO A 17 5.53 -11.55 17.84
C PRO A 17 4.98 -10.46 18.76
N LEU A 18 4.26 -10.86 19.81
CA LEU A 18 3.72 -9.94 20.82
C LEU A 18 4.79 -9.46 21.83
N ASP A 19 5.93 -9.01 21.34
CA ASP A 19 7.04 -8.46 22.13
C ASP A 19 7.06 -6.92 22.15
N GLY A 20 6.14 -6.28 21.43
CA GLY A 20 5.97 -4.84 21.38
C GLY A 20 6.87 -4.15 20.34
N PHE A 21 7.54 -4.91 19.47
CA PHE A 21 8.35 -4.40 18.38
C PHE A 21 7.74 -4.77 17.02
N GLU A 22 7.95 -3.89 16.05
CA GLU A 22 7.68 -4.17 14.63
C GLU A 22 8.89 -4.90 14.01
N HIS A 23 8.65 -5.99 13.29
CA HIS A 23 9.64 -6.87 12.67
C HIS A 23 9.45 -6.97 11.16
N ALA A 24 9.50 -5.83 10.48
CA ALA A 24 9.41 -5.76 9.02
C ALA A 24 10.47 -6.64 8.33
N LYS A 25 10.01 -7.53 7.45
CA LYS A 25 10.82 -8.37 6.56
C LYS A 25 11.10 -7.65 5.25
N ASP A 26 12.20 -8.02 4.61
CA ASP A 26 12.42 -7.60 3.23
C ASP A 26 11.53 -8.41 2.26
N PRO A 27 11.23 -7.84 1.07
CA PRO A 27 10.34 -8.45 0.09
C PRO A 27 10.69 -9.89 -0.32
N ILE A 28 11.99 -10.24 -0.35
CA ILE A 28 12.42 -11.58 -0.75
C ILE A 28 12.07 -12.58 0.36
N ASN A 29 12.31 -12.22 1.62
CA ASN A 29 11.94 -13.05 2.76
C ASN A 29 10.41 -13.18 2.93
N THR A 30 9.64 -12.12 2.70
CA THR A 30 8.16 -12.21 2.67
C THR A 30 7.69 -13.16 1.57
N LEU A 31 8.28 -13.09 0.38
CA LEU A 31 7.91 -13.96 -0.75
C LEU A 31 8.27 -15.43 -0.50
N ILE A 32 9.46 -15.70 0.06
CA ILE A 32 9.92 -17.08 0.36
C ILE A 32 9.10 -17.71 1.47
N SER A 33 8.83 -16.97 2.55
CA SER A 33 8.06 -17.46 3.69
C SER A 33 6.56 -17.56 3.41
N THR A 34 6.08 -16.87 2.37
CA THR A 34 4.66 -16.73 2.03
C THR A 34 3.82 -16.16 3.19
N GLY A 35 4.45 -15.39 4.09
CA GLY A 35 3.81 -14.90 5.31
C GLY A 35 4.35 -13.57 5.82
N GLY A 36 3.43 -12.69 6.20
CA GLY A 36 3.71 -11.39 6.79
C GLY A 36 2.43 -10.59 7.00
N ASP A 37 2.49 -9.56 7.83
CA ASP A 37 1.41 -8.62 8.12
C ASP A 37 1.43 -7.40 7.19
N CYS A 38 0.88 -6.27 7.64
CA CYS A 38 0.45 -5.19 6.76
C CYS A 38 1.62 -4.51 6.04
N GLU A 39 2.72 -4.28 6.75
CA GLU A 39 3.94 -3.65 6.28
C GLU A 39 4.74 -4.61 5.38
N ASP A 40 4.86 -5.89 5.76
CA ASP A 40 5.49 -6.94 4.96
C ASP A 40 4.84 -7.08 3.59
N GLN A 41 3.51 -7.25 3.57
CA GLN A 41 2.76 -7.39 2.33
C GLN A 41 2.80 -6.13 1.49
N THR A 42 2.79 -4.95 2.13
CA THR A 42 2.89 -3.66 1.43
C THR A 42 4.27 -3.48 0.80
N LEU A 43 5.35 -3.84 1.49
CA LEU A 43 6.71 -3.79 0.96
C LEU A 43 6.87 -4.74 -0.24
N LEU A 44 6.33 -5.95 -0.14
CA LEU A 44 6.33 -6.90 -1.25
C LEU A 44 5.52 -6.37 -2.45
N LEU A 45 4.30 -5.88 -2.22
CA LEU A 45 3.47 -5.31 -3.29
C LEU A 45 4.16 -4.14 -3.99
N CYS A 46 4.71 -3.19 -3.24
CA CYS A 46 5.45 -2.06 -3.80
C CYS A 46 6.64 -2.54 -4.64
N SER A 47 7.41 -3.51 -4.12
CA SER A 47 8.59 -4.04 -4.82
C SER A 47 8.23 -4.73 -6.14
N LEU A 48 7.16 -5.53 -6.15
CA LEU A 48 6.68 -6.20 -7.36
C LEU A 48 6.18 -5.19 -8.40
N LEU A 49 5.39 -4.19 -7.97
CA LEU A 49 4.90 -3.13 -8.85
C LEU A 49 6.03 -2.28 -9.43
N GLU A 50 7.00 -1.88 -8.61
CA GLU A 50 8.17 -1.11 -9.05
C GLU A 50 9.03 -1.90 -10.03
N SER A 51 9.17 -3.22 -9.83
CA SER A 51 9.94 -4.09 -10.74
C SER A 51 9.37 -4.13 -12.16
N VAL A 52 8.07 -3.88 -12.32
CA VAL A 52 7.40 -3.80 -13.64
C VAL A 52 7.13 -2.36 -14.08
N GLY A 53 7.76 -1.38 -13.43
CA GLY A 53 7.72 0.03 -13.83
C GLY A 53 6.52 0.82 -13.30
N VAL A 54 5.70 0.26 -12.40
CA VAL A 54 4.60 0.99 -11.75
C VAL A 54 5.15 1.76 -10.55
N LYS A 55 4.98 3.07 -10.55
CA LYS A 55 5.39 3.97 -9.45
C LYS A 55 4.53 3.70 -8.22
N THR A 56 5.14 3.64 -7.05
CA THR A 56 4.46 3.36 -5.78
C THR A 56 4.91 4.29 -4.66
N TYR A 57 4.03 4.44 -3.69
CA TYR A 57 4.29 5.08 -2.42
C TYR A 57 3.77 4.19 -1.29
N ILE A 58 4.29 4.38 -0.08
CA ILE A 58 3.85 3.69 1.12
C ILE A 58 3.22 4.72 2.05
N ALA A 59 1.97 4.50 2.45
CA ALA A 59 1.28 5.30 3.45
C ALA A 59 1.38 4.62 4.82
N PHE A 60 1.70 5.42 5.84
CA PHE A 60 1.80 4.98 7.23
C PHE A 60 0.73 5.67 8.06
N THR A 61 -0.13 4.89 8.71
CA THR A 61 -0.97 5.34 9.84
C THR A 61 -0.31 4.95 11.16
N ASP A 62 -1.01 5.18 12.28
CA ASP A 62 -0.52 4.77 13.60
C ASP A 62 -0.52 3.24 13.79
N ASP A 63 -1.34 2.52 13.02
CA ASP A 63 -1.67 1.11 13.22
C ASP A 63 -1.72 0.28 11.92
N HIS A 64 -1.43 0.87 10.76
CA HIS A 64 -1.53 0.19 9.47
C HIS A 64 -0.57 0.77 8.43
N VAL A 65 -0.20 -0.08 7.47
CA VAL A 65 0.64 0.29 6.33
C VAL A 65 0.01 -0.24 5.05
N PHE A 66 -0.07 0.62 4.01
CA PHE A 66 -0.64 0.23 2.72
C PHE A 66 0.03 0.97 1.55
N ALA A 67 -0.12 0.43 0.34
CA ALA A 67 0.45 1.02 -0.86
C ALA A 67 -0.47 2.12 -1.43
N LEU A 68 0.15 3.14 -2.00
CA LEU A 68 -0.51 4.17 -2.80
C LEU A 68 0.07 4.12 -4.22
N VAL A 69 -0.81 4.11 -5.21
CA VAL A 69 -0.40 4.03 -6.63
C VAL A 69 -1.08 5.16 -7.42
N PRO A 70 -0.32 6.00 -8.14
CA PRO A 70 -0.88 6.88 -9.15
C PRO A 70 -1.29 6.04 -10.35
N LEU A 71 -2.57 6.10 -10.70
CA LEU A 71 -3.13 5.32 -11.81
C LEU A 71 -3.52 6.27 -12.94
N GLU A 72 -2.97 6.05 -14.13
CA GLU A 72 -3.28 6.79 -15.36
C GLU A 72 -4.20 5.98 -16.28
N GLY A 73 -5.25 6.61 -16.79
CA GLY A 73 -6.16 6.00 -17.78
C GLY A 73 -7.63 6.02 -17.35
N ASP A 74 -8.47 5.29 -18.09
CA ASP A 74 -9.93 5.24 -17.95
C ASP A 74 -10.36 4.37 -16.74
N TYR A 75 -9.84 4.71 -15.56
CA TYR A 75 -10.15 4.08 -14.28
C TYR A 75 -11.41 4.62 -13.63
N ASP A 76 -12.17 5.48 -14.33
CA ASP A 76 -13.52 5.92 -13.93
C ASP A 76 -14.43 4.72 -13.61
N LYS A 77 -14.14 3.56 -14.19
CA LYS A 77 -14.85 2.28 -13.96
C LYS A 77 -14.55 1.61 -12.62
N LEU A 78 -13.51 2.03 -11.90
CA LEU A 78 -13.16 1.45 -10.60
C LEU A 78 -14.07 1.95 -9.47
N ASN A 79 -14.87 3.00 -9.70
CA ASN A 79 -15.60 3.71 -8.64
C ASN A 79 -14.72 4.02 -7.41
N ALA A 80 -13.42 4.20 -7.66
CA ALA A 80 -12.41 4.52 -6.67
C ALA A 80 -12.19 6.02 -6.71
N LEU A 81 -12.51 6.71 -5.62
CA LEU A 81 -12.12 8.11 -5.48
C LEU A 81 -10.74 8.14 -4.83
N PRO A 82 -9.77 8.89 -5.37
CA PRO A 82 -8.50 9.06 -4.70
C PRO A 82 -8.78 9.73 -3.35
N ALA A 83 -8.20 9.19 -2.29
CA ALA A 83 -8.23 9.81 -0.96
C ALA A 83 -6.98 10.65 -0.70
N VAL A 84 -5.90 10.38 -1.45
CA VAL A 84 -4.57 10.96 -1.25
C VAL A 84 -4.08 11.53 -2.58
N TYR A 85 -3.53 12.73 -2.54
CA TYR A 85 -2.85 13.38 -3.65
C TYR A 85 -1.40 13.62 -3.28
N ILE A 86 -0.48 13.34 -4.22
CA ILE A 86 0.96 13.55 -4.06
C ILE A 86 1.40 14.38 -5.26
N GLU A 87 1.99 15.55 -5.02
CA GLU A 87 2.35 16.50 -6.10
C GLU A 87 1.15 16.87 -7.01
N ASN A 88 -0.06 16.91 -6.44
CA ASN A 88 -1.36 17.08 -7.11
C ASN A 88 -1.79 15.92 -8.03
N GLU A 89 -1.05 14.80 -8.04
CA GLU A 89 -1.45 13.58 -8.74
C GLU A 89 -2.33 12.70 -7.83
N PRO A 90 -3.49 12.20 -8.31
CA PRO A 90 -4.35 11.33 -7.54
C PRO A 90 -3.68 9.97 -7.31
N CYS A 91 -3.64 9.53 -6.06
CA CYS A 91 -3.11 8.23 -5.65
C CYS A 91 -4.21 7.39 -4.99
N TYR A 92 -4.24 6.12 -5.36
CA TYR A 92 -5.26 5.16 -4.93
C TYR A 92 -4.66 4.17 -3.95
N ALA A 93 -5.37 3.90 -2.86
CA ALA A 93 -4.99 2.90 -1.87
C ALA A 93 -5.06 1.49 -2.49
N LEU A 94 -3.99 0.74 -2.33
CA LEU A 94 -3.93 -0.69 -2.60
C LEU A 94 -3.48 -1.36 -1.30
N ASP A 95 -4.41 -2.01 -0.63
CA ASP A 95 -4.19 -2.67 0.65
C ASP A 95 -4.07 -4.19 0.43
N PRO A 96 -2.85 -4.76 0.37
CA PRO A 96 -2.69 -6.19 0.13
C PRO A 96 -3.12 -7.04 1.33
N SER A 97 -3.13 -6.46 2.53
CA SER A 97 -3.50 -7.19 3.76
C SER A 97 -5.00 -7.49 3.87
N ASP A 98 -5.83 -6.82 3.06
CA ASP A 98 -7.24 -7.13 2.91
C ASP A 98 -7.42 -8.34 1.97
N PRO A 99 -7.97 -9.48 2.44
CA PRO A 99 -8.23 -10.63 1.58
C PRO A 99 -9.22 -10.34 0.44
N ASN A 100 -9.98 -9.25 0.53
CA ASN A 100 -10.87 -8.77 -0.53
C ASN A 100 -10.33 -7.52 -1.24
N ALA A 101 -9.02 -7.32 -1.24
CA ALA A 101 -8.34 -6.12 -1.74
C ALA A 101 -8.96 -5.55 -3.02
N VAL A 102 -9.44 -4.31 -2.95
CA VAL A 102 -9.93 -3.54 -4.11
C VAL A 102 -9.09 -2.29 -4.27
N ILE A 103 -8.80 -1.91 -5.52
CA ILE A 103 -8.12 -0.65 -5.81
C ILE A 103 -8.97 0.52 -5.30
N GLY A 104 -8.32 1.44 -4.60
CA GLY A 104 -8.95 2.60 -3.97
C GLY A 104 -9.55 2.32 -2.59
N ARG A 105 -9.31 1.15 -2.00
CA ARG A 105 -9.76 0.81 -0.65
C ARG A 105 -8.60 0.35 0.23
N THR A 106 -8.75 0.63 1.52
CA THR A 106 -7.89 0.16 2.60
C THR A 106 -8.76 -0.01 3.84
N SER A 107 -8.34 -0.89 4.74
CA SER A 107 -8.96 -1.04 6.07
C SER A 107 -8.69 0.16 6.98
N ALA A 108 -7.63 0.93 6.71
CA ALA A 108 -7.25 2.11 7.48
C ALA A 108 -8.02 3.37 7.07
N ASN A 109 -8.18 4.31 8.00
CA ASN A 109 -8.75 5.62 7.69
C ASN A 109 -7.67 6.51 7.04
N PRO A 110 -7.84 7.00 5.80
CA PRO A 110 -6.85 7.85 5.14
C PRO A 110 -6.53 9.15 5.87
N ARG A 111 -7.41 9.61 6.80
CA ARG A 111 -7.15 10.78 7.64
C ARG A 111 -6.10 10.53 8.74
N GLN A 112 -5.80 9.27 9.03
CA GLN A 112 -4.76 8.88 9.99
C GLN A 112 -3.39 8.74 9.32
N ILE A 113 -3.27 8.95 8.00
CA ILE A 113 -1.97 8.94 7.34
C ILE A 113 -1.13 10.07 7.96
N GLY A 114 -0.06 9.69 8.63
CA GLY A 114 0.89 10.64 9.21
C GLY A 114 2.04 10.94 8.25
N ARG A 115 2.41 9.96 7.40
CA ARG A 115 3.56 10.04 6.49
C ARG A 115 3.31 9.24 5.22
N VAL A 116 3.89 9.72 4.12
CA VAL A 116 3.95 9.00 2.84
C VAL A 116 5.40 8.92 2.37
N PHE A 117 5.85 7.71 2.01
CA PHE A 117 7.20 7.46 1.49
C PHE A 117 7.16 7.16 0.00
N ASN A 118 7.95 7.88 -0.79
CA ASN A 118 8.13 7.61 -2.21
C ASN A 118 9.21 6.54 -2.41
N VAL A 119 8.82 5.38 -2.94
CA VAL A 119 9.70 4.20 -3.05
C VAL A 119 10.87 4.47 -4.00
N ARG A 120 10.64 5.12 -5.15
CA ARG A 120 11.69 5.45 -6.12
C ARG A 120 12.69 6.48 -5.61
N ARG A 121 12.18 7.55 -5.00
CA ARG A 121 13.01 8.66 -4.49
C ARG A 121 13.66 8.34 -3.15
N LYS A 122 13.21 7.28 -2.47
CA LYS A 122 13.64 6.88 -1.14
C LYS A 122 13.52 8.03 -0.13
N ALA A 123 12.40 8.74 -0.18
CA ALA A 123 12.19 9.95 0.61
C ALA A 123 10.73 10.08 1.07
N ILE A 124 10.54 10.70 2.23
CA ILE A 124 9.23 11.17 2.65
C ILE A 124 8.80 12.31 1.73
N VAL A 125 7.52 12.31 1.35
CA VAL A 125 6.92 13.32 0.47
C VAL A 125 5.68 13.93 1.12
N GLU A 126 5.44 15.18 0.77
CA GLU A 126 4.20 15.88 1.13
C GLU A 126 3.01 15.25 0.38
N PHE A 127 1.86 15.24 1.05
CA PHE A 127 0.61 14.76 0.48
C PHE A 127 -0.54 15.65 0.94
N SER A 128 -1.65 15.59 0.22
CA SER A 128 -2.91 16.16 0.65
C SER A 128 -4.03 15.13 0.56
N LEU A 129 -5.09 15.34 1.34
CA LEU A 129 -6.25 14.46 1.35
C LEU A 129 -7.41 15.10 0.60
N THR A 130 -8.26 14.27 0.01
CA THR A 130 -9.51 14.74 -0.59
C THR A 130 -10.38 15.38 0.48
N ASN A 131 -10.74 16.66 0.27
CA ASN A 131 -11.75 17.33 1.08
C ASN A 131 -13.11 16.67 0.80
N GLN A 132 -13.50 15.70 1.63
CA GLN A 132 -14.89 15.25 1.65
C GLN A 132 -15.73 16.36 2.30
N ARG A 133 -16.50 17.08 1.47
CA ARG A 133 -17.58 17.97 1.92
C ARG A 133 -18.70 17.16 2.56
#